data_AF-C3ZV50-F1
#
_entry.id   AF-C3ZV50-F1
#
_cell.length_a   1.000
_cell.length_b   1.000
_cell.length_c   1.000
_cell.angle_alpha   90.00
_cell.angle_beta   90.00
_cell.angle_gamma   90.00
#
_symmetry.space_group_name_H-M   'P 1'
#
loop_
_entity.id
_entity.type
_entity.pdbx_description
1 polymer ?
#
loop_
_entity_poly.entity_id
_entity_poly.type
_entity_poly.pdbx_seq_one_letter_code
_entity_poly.pdbx_strand_id
1 'polypeptide(L)'
;MVKECWYGLYHKPSSTGLAEYLRGLVLMLLTPILALIYLVAPMSRAGRFIRTPAVSFAMDMASFLTFLILVALRSNKVDFDGPPGGQLAPNGTVLEWLILSWIIGMLGEEMRLIWKMGARMYISHAEGKENWVIIVIYLAAFAMRVAAYVTHGGPRDLFRFEWDPYDTTLIAEALTSVGGVFAFLRLLNLLTIDRLLGPMALSMRSMIKDIIKFLVIFAIIVIAFSSALNELYGFYGGAVKEMCSQSDNATSPLVHTTCETENAFSNYGGSFAELFWALFGLGAKDTLDLSISEAGNPNGLYKEHTLTMYVGLSLYGLYLVVAVVVLLNMLIAMMSNSYQAIVDNETTEWRFEGTKLMLRYIRDDMTLPVPFNIIPTPKFIYNKVIKKCCFRQRVQCELDNKERAKAENDRRYKEVLSRLVRRYILVRGREKFVEPIFSDVTSRGTVTESAPQHNAPADGTEQPKPGNGKGFSAQIVVIGNQAAVDDSTPL
;
A
#
# COMPACT_ATOMS: atom_id res chain seq x y z
N MET A 1 -0.38 -26.46 6.80
CA MET A 1 -0.63 -25.71 8.05
C MET A 1 -1.35 -24.38 7.83
N VAL A 2 -0.73 -23.29 7.31
CA VAL A 2 -1.42 -21.98 7.21
C VAL A 2 -2.72 -22.06 6.41
N LYS A 3 -2.70 -22.69 5.23
CA LYS A 3 -3.90 -22.93 4.42
C LYS A 3 -4.96 -23.79 5.13
N GLU A 4 -4.55 -24.76 5.94
CA GLU A 4 -5.48 -25.61 6.70
C GLU A 4 -6.14 -24.81 7.83
N CYS A 5 -5.40 -23.94 8.51
CA CYS A 5 -5.95 -23.02 9.50
C CYS A 5 -6.88 -21.97 8.86
N TRP A 6 -6.55 -21.49 7.66
CA TRP A 6 -7.32 -20.50 6.91
C TRP A 6 -8.73 -20.99 6.55
N TYR A 7 -8.80 -22.20 5.98
CA TYR A 7 -10.03 -22.82 5.50
C TYR A 7 -10.81 -23.57 6.58
N GLY A 8 -10.15 -23.97 7.67
CA GLY A 8 -10.76 -24.70 8.79
C GLY A 8 -11.35 -26.06 8.38
N LEU A 9 -12.19 -26.63 9.26
CA LEU A 9 -12.83 -27.94 9.03
C LEU A 9 -13.94 -27.92 7.96
N TYR A 10 -14.42 -26.74 7.56
CA TYR A 10 -15.65 -26.59 6.77
C TYR A 10 -15.42 -26.28 5.29
N HIS A 11 -14.18 -26.07 4.86
CA HIS A 11 -13.90 -25.63 3.49
C HIS A 11 -13.00 -26.64 2.75
N LYS A 12 -13.61 -27.44 1.88
CA LYS A 12 -12.90 -28.18 0.83
C LYS A 12 -12.90 -27.33 -0.44
N PRO A 13 -11.74 -26.96 -1.02
CA PRO A 13 -11.70 -26.22 -2.28
C PRO A 13 -12.44 -27.02 -3.36
N SER A 14 -13.30 -26.36 -4.14
CA SER A 14 -13.99 -27.03 -5.25
C SER A 14 -13.08 -27.09 -6.46
N SER A 15 -13.20 -28.14 -7.28
CA SER A 15 -12.33 -28.35 -8.44
C SER A 15 -12.51 -27.34 -9.58
N THR A 16 -13.58 -26.53 -9.58
CA THR A 16 -13.87 -25.56 -10.64
C THR A 16 -13.83 -24.11 -10.12
N GLY A 17 -13.01 -23.26 -10.74
CA GLY A 17 -12.80 -21.87 -10.29
C GLY A 17 -14.08 -21.03 -10.28
N LEU A 18 -15.00 -21.24 -11.22
CA LEU A 18 -16.28 -20.51 -11.28
C LEU A 18 -17.18 -20.78 -10.07
N ALA A 19 -17.18 -22.02 -9.54
CA ALA A 19 -17.96 -22.35 -8.36
C ALA A 19 -17.39 -21.66 -7.10
N GLU A 20 -16.08 -21.43 -7.04
CA GLU A 20 -15.45 -20.70 -5.93
C GLU A 20 -15.84 -19.21 -5.95
N TYR A 21 -15.84 -18.59 -7.13
CA TYR A 21 -16.29 -17.20 -7.30
C TYR A 21 -17.77 -17.03 -6.95
N LEU A 22 -18.65 -17.92 -7.42
CA LEU A 22 -20.08 -17.87 -7.10
C LEU A 22 -20.33 -18.04 -5.59
N ARG A 23 -19.60 -18.93 -4.92
CA ARG A 23 -19.69 -19.08 -3.46
C ARG A 23 -19.21 -17.83 -2.73
N GLY A 24 -18.12 -17.21 -3.20
CA GLY A 24 -17.65 -15.92 -2.70
C GLY A 24 -18.72 -14.82 -2.85
N LEU A 25 -19.33 -14.72 -4.03
CA LEU A 25 -20.42 -13.77 -4.31
C LEU A 25 -21.62 -13.95 -3.37
N VAL A 26 -22.07 -15.20 -3.20
CA VAL A 26 -23.18 -15.53 -2.29
C VAL A 26 -22.83 -15.16 -0.85
N LEU A 27 -21.59 -15.42 -0.43
CA LEU A 27 -21.13 -15.04 0.91
C LEU A 27 -21.09 -13.52 1.08
N MET A 28 -20.66 -12.77 0.06
CA MET A 28 -20.64 -11.30 0.08
C MET A 28 -22.05 -10.72 0.23
N LEU A 29 -23.03 -11.24 -0.50
CA LEU A 29 -24.44 -10.79 -0.40
C LEU A 29 -25.07 -11.14 0.96
N LEU A 30 -24.67 -12.25 1.57
CA LEU A 30 -25.16 -12.69 2.88
C LEU A 30 -24.46 -12.01 4.06
N THR A 31 -23.43 -11.20 3.84
CA THR A 31 -22.65 -10.52 4.87
C THR A 31 -23.48 -9.78 5.93
N PRO A 32 -24.47 -8.91 5.59
CA PRO A 32 -25.24 -8.20 6.62
C PRO A 32 -26.05 -9.15 7.50
N ILE A 33 -26.60 -10.22 6.92
CA ILE A 33 -27.37 -11.24 7.63
C ILE A 33 -26.45 -12.04 8.56
N LEU A 34 -25.28 -12.45 8.06
CA LEU A 34 -24.29 -13.20 8.84
C LEU A 34 -23.73 -12.38 10.00
N ALA A 35 -23.43 -11.10 9.78
CA ALA A 35 -22.98 -10.18 10.83
C ALA A 35 -24.03 -10.04 11.95
N LEU A 36 -25.32 -9.91 11.58
CA LEU A 36 -26.42 -9.80 12.55
C LEU A 36 -26.62 -11.11 13.34
N ILE A 37 -26.54 -12.27 12.68
CA ILE A 37 -26.59 -13.58 13.36
C ILE A 37 -25.44 -13.75 14.36
N TYR A 38 -24.23 -13.30 14.01
CA TYR A 38 -23.09 -13.35 14.92
C TYR A 38 -23.28 -12.47 16.15
N LEU A 39 -23.88 -11.29 15.97
CA LEU A 39 -24.16 -10.34 17.05
C LEU A 39 -25.17 -10.88 18.05
N VAL A 40 -26.25 -11.51 17.56
CA VAL A 40 -27.33 -12.07 18.40
C VAL A 40 -26.94 -13.41 19.02
N ALA A 41 -26.31 -14.31 18.26
CA ALA A 41 -26.05 -15.69 18.67
C ALA A 41 -24.63 -16.17 18.31
N PRO A 42 -23.58 -15.73 19.04
CA PRO A 42 -22.18 -16.03 18.73
C PRO A 42 -21.76 -17.49 18.97
N MET A 43 -22.64 -18.32 19.55
CA MET A 43 -22.40 -19.75 19.81
C MET A 43 -23.17 -20.67 18.85
N SER A 44 -23.95 -20.11 17.93
CA SER A 44 -24.68 -20.87 16.91
C SER A 44 -23.75 -21.55 15.90
N ARG A 45 -24.29 -22.45 15.06
CA ARG A 45 -23.53 -23.06 13.95
C ARG A 45 -23.00 -22.00 12.98
N ALA A 46 -23.82 -21.01 12.64
CA ALA A 46 -23.42 -19.86 11.82
C ALA A 46 -22.34 -19.00 12.51
N GLY A 47 -22.44 -18.79 13.83
CA GLY A 47 -21.41 -18.06 14.59
C GLY A 47 -20.05 -18.76 14.63
N ARG A 48 -20.03 -20.10 14.62
CA ARG A 48 -18.80 -20.88 14.44
C ARG A 48 -18.25 -20.83 13.01
N PHE A 49 -19.12 -20.74 12.01
CA PHE A 49 -18.72 -20.59 10.61
C PHE A 49 -17.99 -19.26 10.36
N ILE A 50 -18.51 -18.15 10.88
CA ILE A 50 -17.92 -16.81 10.75
C ILE A 50 -16.55 -16.69 11.44
N ARG A 51 -16.30 -17.46 12.50
CA ARG A 51 -14.97 -17.54 13.14
C ARG A 51 -13.88 -18.15 12.27
N THR A 52 -14.24 -18.74 11.13
CA THR A 52 -13.25 -19.25 10.18
C THR A 52 -12.57 -18.06 9.51
N PRO A 53 -11.22 -17.97 9.50
CA PRO A 53 -10.49 -16.81 8.98
C PRO A 53 -10.87 -16.43 7.55
N ALA A 54 -11.02 -17.42 6.67
CA ALA A 54 -11.45 -17.19 5.28
C ALA A 54 -12.82 -16.52 5.16
N VAL A 55 -13.76 -16.85 6.04
CA VAL A 55 -15.11 -16.27 6.04
C VAL A 55 -15.08 -14.85 6.59
N SER A 56 -14.36 -14.63 7.70
CA SER A 56 -14.15 -13.28 8.25
C SER A 56 -13.54 -12.35 7.23
N PHE A 57 -12.51 -12.82 6.51
CA PHE A 57 -11.89 -12.06 5.42
C PHE A 57 -12.87 -11.71 4.29
N ALA A 58 -13.69 -12.68 3.86
CA ALA A 58 -14.68 -12.45 2.82
C ALA A 58 -15.79 -11.47 3.27
N MET A 59 -16.15 -11.48 4.56
CA MET A 59 -17.09 -10.51 5.13
C MET A 59 -16.49 -9.09 5.18
N ASP A 60 -15.22 -8.95 5.56
CA ASP A 60 -14.52 -7.67 5.57
C ASP A 60 -14.36 -7.11 4.14
N MET A 61 -14.06 -8.00 3.19
CA MET A 61 -14.05 -7.70 1.76
C MET A 61 -15.41 -7.18 1.28
N ALA A 62 -16.48 -7.91 1.59
CA ALA A 62 -17.83 -7.54 1.21
C ALA A 62 -18.22 -6.18 1.79
N SER A 63 -17.90 -5.94 3.06
CA SER A 63 -18.14 -4.65 3.71
C SER A 63 -17.42 -3.51 2.99
N PHE A 64 -16.15 -3.70 2.62
CA PHE A 64 -15.41 -2.69 1.89
C PHE A 64 -16.01 -2.41 0.50
N LEU A 65 -16.47 -3.45 -0.22
CA LEU A 65 -17.19 -3.27 -1.47
C LEU A 65 -18.52 -2.53 -1.28
N THR A 66 -19.28 -2.83 -0.22
CA THR A 66 -20.50 -2.08 0.09
C THR A 66 -20.22 -0.61 0.42
N PHE A 67 -19.10 -0.31 1.09
CA PHE A 67 -18.65 1.07 1.31
C PHE A 67 -18.37 1.79 -0.02
N LEU A 68 -17.70 1.15 -0.98
CA LEU A 68 -17.47 1.73 -2.30
C LEU A 68 -18.78 1.98 -3.06
N ILE A 69 -19.74 1.06 -2.97
CA ILE A 69 -21.07 1.24 -3.56
C ILE A 69 -21.76 2.45 -2.92
N LEU A 70 -21.70 2.62 -1.60
CA LEU A 70 -22.27 3.80 -0.92
C LEU A 70 -21.60 5.10 -1.38
N VAL A 71 -20.27 5.12 -1.54
CA VAL A 71 -19.54 6.28 -2.07
C VAL A 71 -19.98 6.59 -3.51
N ALA A 72 -20.17 5.57 -4.35
CA ALA A 72 -20.67 5.75 -5.71
C ALA A 72 -22.12 6.26 -5.75
N LEU A 73 -23.00 5.74 -4.88
CA LEU A 73 -24.38 6.22 -4.75
C LEU A 73 -24.43 7.67 -4.28
N ARG A 74 -23.56 8.06 -3.35
CA ARG A 74 -23.40 9.46 -2.91
C ARG A 74 -22.97 10.36 -4.08
N SER A 75 -22.01 9.91 -4.89
CA SER A 75 -21.56 10.66 -6.08
C SER A 75 -22.71 10.92 -7.07
N ASN A 76 -23.62 9.95 -7.21
CA ASN A 76 -24.83 10.07 -8.03
C ASN A 76 -25.98 10.83 -7.34
N LYS A 77 -25.79 11.33 -6.11
CA LYS A 77 -26.79 12.11 -5.36
C LYS A 77 -28.15 11.41 -5.19
N VAL A 78 -28.16 10.09 -5.02
CA VAL A 78 -29.37 9.24 -5.00
C VAL A 78 -30.34 9.54 -3.83
N ASP A 79 -29.94 10.35 -2.85
CA ASP A 79 -30.69 10.67 -1.61
C ASP A 79 -30.65 12.18 -1.31
N PHE A 80 -30.44 13.01 -2.34
CA PHE A 80 -30.38 14.46 -2.17
C PHE A 80 -31.72 15.10 -2.58
N ASP A 81 -32.50 15.50 -1.58
CA ASP A 81 -33.83 16.12 -1.76
C ASP A 81 -33.78 17.64 -2.01
N GLY A 82 -32.59 18.21 -2.21
CA GLY A 82 -32.41 19.65 -2.43
C GLY A 82 -32.60 20.10 -3.89
N PRO A 83 -32.50 21.41 -4.17
CA PRO A 83 -32.58 21.95 -5.53
C PRO A 83 -31.48 21.37 -6.44
N PRO A 84 -31.72 21.22 -7.76
CA PRO A 84 -30.78 20.57 -8.69
C PRO A 84 -29.41 21.25 -8.76
N GLY A 85 -29.35 22.56 -8.46
CA GLY A 85 -28.11 23.33 -8.36
C GLY A 85 -27.25 23.03 -7.12
N GLY A 86 -27.77 22.24 -6.18
CA GLY A 86 -27.18 22.05 -4.86
C GLY A 86 -27.66 23.11 -3.87
N GLN A 87 -27.43 22.85 -2.59
CA GLN A 87 -27.84 23.69 -1.48
C GLN A 87 -26.59 23.98 -0.64
N LEU A 88 -26.45 25.22 -0.16
CA LEU A 88 -25.35 25.61 0.71
C LEU A 88 -25.60 25.04 2.10
N ALA A 89 -24.56 24.47 2.74
CA ALA A 89 -24.66 23.82 4.05
C ALA A 89 -25.86 22.86 4.19
N PRO A 90 -26.00 21.86 3.27
CA PRO A 90 -27.17 21.00 3.25
C PRO A 90 -27.25 20.15 4.53
N ASN A 91 -28.47 19.75 4.91
CA ASN A 91 -28.66 18.79 5.99
C ASN A 91 -27.99 17.45 5.63
N GLY A 92 -27.47 16.75 6.65
CA GLY A 92 -26.79 15.47 6.43
C GLY A 92 -27.75 14.41 5.85
N THR A 93 -27.42 13.89 4.68
CA THR A 93 -28.20 12.84 4.00
C THR A 93 -28.02 11.49 4.69
N VAL A 94 -28.93 10.54 4.47
CA VAL A 94 -28.84 9.20 5.08
C VAL A 94 -27.56 8.51 4.61
N LEU A 95 -27.20 8.68 3.34
CA LEU A 95 -25.95 8.16 2.77
C LEU A 95 -24.70 8.72 3.47
N GLU A 96 -24.68 10.01 3.85
CA GLU A 96 -23.54 10.61 4.55
C GLU A 96 -23.35 10.01 5.95
N TRP A 97 -24.45 9.82 6.70
CA TRP A 97 -24.40 9.18 8.01
C TRP A 97 -24.00 7.71 7.93
N LEU A 98 -24.46 6.99 6.89
CA LEU A 98 -24.02 5.63 6.63
C LEU A 98 -22.52 5.60 6.35
N ILE A 99 -22.01 6.41 5.41
CA ILE A 99 -20.57 6.48 5.11
C ILE A 99 -19.77 6.81 6.38
N LEU A 100 -20.22 7.77 7.19
CA LEU A 100 -19.57 8.11 8.46
C LEU A 100 -19.50 6.90 9.41
N SER A 101 -20.55 6.08 9.51
CA SER A 101 -20.52 4.87 10.33
C SER A 101 -19.43 3.88 9.88
N TRP A 102 -19.18 3.77 8.57
CA TRP A 102 -18.07 2.97 8.05
C TRP A 102 -16.70 3.59 8.39
N ILE A 103 -16.55 4.91 8.25
CA ILE A 103 -15.30 5.62 8.62
C ILE A 103 -14.99 5.43 10.10
N ILE A 104 -15.98 5.56 10.99
CA ILE A 104 -15.83 5.34 12.44
C ILE A 104 -15.44 3.88 12.72
N GLY A 105 -16.07 2.91 12.04
CA GLY A 105 -15.72 1.51 12.20
C GLY A 105 -14.29 1.20 11.74
N MET A 106 -13.84 1.77 10.61
CA MET A 106 -12.45 1.66 10.14
C MET A 106 -11.46 2.33 11.12
N LEU A 107 -11.80 3.51 11.65
CA LEU A 107 -11.01 4.18 12.68
C LEU A 107 -10.87 3.31 13.93
N GLY A 108 -11.96 2.68 14.37
CA GLY A 108 -11.94 1.76 15.51
C GLY A 108 -11.08 0.50 15.28
N GLU A 109 -11.01 -0.01 14.06
CA GLU A 109 -10.11 -1.11 13.70
C GLU A 109 -8.65 -0.69 13.81
N GLU A 110 -8.29 0.44 13.19
CA GLU A 110 -6.91 0.94 13.17
C GLU A 110 -6.43 1.35 14.57
N MET A 111 -7.27 2.01 15.37
CA MET A 111 -6.92 2.38 16.75
C MET A 111 -6.60 1.15 17.62
N ARG A 112 -7.35 0.06 17.47
CA ARG A 112 -7.07 -1.18 18.21
C ARG A 112 -5.79 -1.86 17.75
N LEU A 113 -5.50 -1.82 16.45
CA LEU A 113 -4.25 -2.36 15.90
C LEU A 113 -3.04 -1.61 16.46
N ILE A 114 -3.13 -0.28 16.56
CA ILE A 114 -2.11 0.56 17.20
C ILE A 114 -1.93 0.17 18.67
N TRP A 115 -3.02 -0.07 19.42
CA TRP A 115 -2.92 -0.48 20.82
C TRP A 115 -2.30 -1.86 21.01
N LYS A 116 -2.53 -2.82 20.10
CA LYS A 116 -1.96 -4.16 20.18
C LYS A 116 -0.47 -4.21 19.80
N MET A 117 -0.09 -3.50 18.74
CA MET A 117 1.27 -3.55 18.18
C MET A 117 2.21 -2.45 18.73
N GLY A 118 1.64 -1.37 19.29
CA GLY A 118 2.37 -0.17 19.68
C GLY A 118 2.58 0.79 18.50
N ALA A 119 2.49 2.10 18.77
CA ALA A 119 2.49 3.14 17.74
C ALA A 119 3.76 3.18 16.86
N ARG A 120 4.96 3.00 17.44
CA ARG A 120 6.22 2.99 16.66
C ARG A 120 6.30 1.82 15.68
N MET A 121 5.90 0.63 16.14
CA MET A 121 5.93 -0.56 15.29
C MET A 121 4.88 -0.45 14.17
N TYR A 122 3.72 0.16 14.47
CA TYR A 122 2.67 0.40 13.49
C TYR A 122 3.11 1.37 12.37
N ILE A 123 3.72 2.51 12.70
CA ILE A 123 4.15 3.51 11.69
C ILE A 123 5.22 2.95 10.72
N SER A 124 6.03 1.99 11.20
CA SER A 124 6.99 1.28 10.36
C SER A 124 6.33 0.33 9.36
N HIS A 125 5.09 -0.11 9.59
CA HIS A 125 4.36 -0.97 8.68
C HIS A 125 3.65 -0.12 7.62
N ALA A 126 4.05 -0.28 6.34
CA ALA A 126 3.53 0.51 5.22
C ALA A 126 2.01 0.31 4.98
N GLU A 127 1.49 -0.88 5.26
CA GLU A 127 0.07 -1.23 5.02
C GLU A 127 -0.94 -0.44 5.85
N GLY A 128 -0.55 0.04 7.04
CA GLY A 128 -1.45 0.87 7.85
C GLY A 128 -1.71 2.24 7.22
N LYS A 129 -0.74 2.77 6.46
CA LYS A 129 -0.73 4.16 6.00
C LYS A 129 -1.88 4.46 5.04
N GLU A 130 -2.23 3.53 4.17
CA GLU A 130 -3.27 3.72 3.15
C GLU A 130 -4.67 3.87 3.77
N ASN A 131 -4.99 3.06 4.78
CA ASN A 131 -6.27 3.18 5.50
C ASN A 131 -6.36 4.51 6.25
N TRP A 132 -5.26 4.98 6.86
CA TRP A 132 -5.23 6.28 7.54
C TRP A 132 -5.47 7.45 6.60
N VAL A 133 -4.94 7.41 5.37
CA VAL A 133 -5.18 8.47 4.37
C VAL A 133 -6.69 8.62 4.11
N ILE A 134 -7.40 7.51 3.87
CA ILE A 134 -8.85 7.52 3.65
C ILE A 134 -9.57 8.07 4.89
N ILE A 135 -9.27 7.54 6.08
CA ILE A 135 -9.92 7.94 7.33
C ILE A 135 -9.74 9.44 7.61
N VAL A 136 -8.52 9.96 7.46
CA VAL A 136 -8.20 11.37 7.74
C VAL A 136 -8.92 12.29 6.75
N ILE A 137 -8.91 11.97 5.45
CA ILE A 137 -9.58 12.79 4.43
C ILE A 137 -11.09 12.84 4.67
N TYR A 138 -11.74 11.71 4.95
CA TYR A 138 -13.18 11.68 5.21
C TYR A 138 -13.55 12.36 6.54
N LEU A 139 -12.73 12.23 7.58
CA LEU A 139 -12.96 12.90 8.86
C LEU A 139 -12.79 14.42 8.72
N ALA A 140 -11.80 14.87 7.95
CA ALA A 140 -11.64 16.27 7.60
C ALA A 140 -12.83 16.80 6.78
N ALA A 141 -13.29 16.05 5.76
CA ALA A 141 -14.46 16.42 4.97
C ALA A 141 -15.73 16.54 5.83
N PHE A 142 -15.93 15.62 6.78
CA PHE A 142 -17.05 15.69 7.72
C PHE A 142 -16.94 16.88 8.68
N ALA A 143 -15.74 17.17 9.21
CA ALA A 143 -15.51 18.34 10.03
C ALA A 143 -15.81 19.65 9.28
N MET A 144 -15.43 19.73 8.00
CA MET A 144 -15.76 20.88 7.15
C MET A 144 -17.28 21.01 6.90
N ARG A 145 -18.02 19.90 6.77
CA ARG A 145 -19.49 19.94 6.68
C ARG A 145 -20.14 20.45 7.97
N VAL A 146 -19.67 20.01 9.12
CA VAL A 146 -20.16 20.53 10.41
C VAL A 146 -19.85 22.02 10.55
N ALA A 147 -18.65 22.45 10.14
CA ALA A 147 -18.27 23.86 10.11
C ALA A 147 -19.18 24.69 9.18
N ALA A 148 -19.53 24.16 8.00
CA ALA A 148 -20.47 24.80 7.07
C ALA A 148 -21.86 25.00 7.70
N TYR A 149 -22.37 23.97 8.37
CA TYR A 149 -23.67 24.04 9.04
C TYR A 149 -23.68 25.10 10.16
N VAL A 150 -22.62 25.15 10.96
CA VAL A 150 -22.49 26.11 12.08
C VAL A 150 -22.32 27.55 11.59
N THR A 151 -21.51 27.77 10.55
CA THR A 151 -21.23 29.12 10.02
C THR A 151 -22.43 29.74 9.31
N HIS A 152 -23.16 28.95 8.51
CA HIS A 152 -24.33 29.44 7.77
C HIS A 152 -25.63 29.41 8.57
N GLY A 153 -25.64 28.71 9.71
CA GLY A 153 -26.82 28.58 10.58
C GLY A 153 -27.89 27.65 10.03
N GLY A 154 -27.51 26.72 9.14
CA GLY A 154 -28.40 25.79 8.46
C GLY A 154 -28.36 25.88 6.93
N PRO A 155 -29.22 25.10 6.25
CA PRO A 155 -29.23 25.03 4.80
C PRO A 155 -29.76 26.32 4.16
N ARG A 156 -29.10 26.79 3.10
CA ARG A 156 -29.51 27.97 2.32
C ARG A 156 -29.63 27.63 0.84
N ASP A 157 -30.74 28.06 0.24
CA ASP A 157 -31.00 27.92 -1.19
C ASP A 157 -30.44 29.11 -1.94
N LEU A 158 -29.15 29.04 -2.25
CA LEU A 158 -28.43 30.02 -3.08
C LEU A 158 -27.93 29.33 -4.35
N PHE A 159 -27.88 30.05 -5.45
CA PHE A 159 -27.34 29.50 -6.69
C PHE A 159 -25.84 29.19 -6.51
N ARG A 160 -25.36 28.07 -7.05
CA ARG A 160 -24.01 27.55 -6.76
C ARG A 160 -22.87 28.52 -7.09
N PHE A 161 -23.04 29.35 -8.12
CA PHE A 161 -22.05 30.34 -8.52
C PHE A 161 -22.05 31.60 -7.64
N GLU A 162 -23.03 31.76 -6.75
CA GLU A 162 -23.07 32.84 -5.76
C GLU A 162 -22.35 32.47 -4.46
N TRP A 163 -21.89 31.22 -4.33
CA TRP A 163 -21.18 30.77 -3.13
C TRP A 163 -19.76 31.34 -3.09
N ASP A 164 -19.28 31.64 -1.88
CA ASP A 164 -17.90 32.08 -1.69
C ASP A 164 -16.92 31.00 -2.23
N PRO A 165 -15.88 31.37 -3.00
CA PRO A 165 -14.97 30.40 -3.65
C PRO A 165 -14.29 29.42 -2.67
N TYR A 166 -14.07 29.87 -1.44
CA TYR A 166 -13.46 29.10 -0.36
C TYR A 166 -14.46 28.67 0.72
N ASP A 167 -15.74 28.60 0.38
CA ASP A 167 -16.75 28.12 1.31
C ASP A 167 -16.42 26.69 1.79
N THR A 168 -16.69 26.46 3.08
CA THR A 168 -16.42 25.19 3.75
C THR A 168 -17.18 24.01 3.13
N THR A 169 -18.35 24.23 2.52
CA THR A 169 -19.12 23.21 1.80
C THR A 169 -18.36 22.72 0.55
N LEU A 170 -17.79 23.63 -0.23
CA LEU A 170 -17.03 23.31 -1.45
C LEU A 170 -15.75 22.54 -1.10
N ILE A 171 -15.05 22.95 -0.04
CA ILE A 171 -13.86 22.23 0.44
C ILE A 171 -14.24 20.81 0.90
N ALA A 172 -15.36 20.65 1.59
CA ALA A 172 -15.83 19.33 2.01
C ALA A 172 -16.19 18.41 0.84
N GLU A 173 -16.80 18.95 -0.22
CA GLU A 173 -17.09 18.23 -1.47
C GLU A 173 -15.81 17.82 -2.20
N ALA A 174 -14.81 18.72 -2.27
CA ALA A 174 -13.51 18.43 -2.87
C ALA A 174 -12.73 17.35 -2.09
N LEU A 175 -12.70 17.44 -0.76
CA LEU A 175 -12.08 16.40 0.07
C LEU A 175 -12.79 15.06 -0.08
N THR A 176 -14.12 15.07 -0.16
CA THR A 176 -14.92 13.87 -0.42
C THR A 176 -14.53 13.21 -1.74
N SER A 177 -14.40 13.98 -2.83
CA SER A 177 -14.11 13.43 -4.15
C SER A 177 -12.71 12.82 -4.19
N VAL A 178 -11.72 13.51 -3.62
CA VAL A 178 -10.35 12.99 -3.46
C VAL A 178 -10.34 11.73 -2.59
N GLY A 179 -11.05 11.74 -1.46
CA GLY A 179 -11.19 10.57 -0.58
C GLY A 179 -11.86 9.39 -1.27
N GLY A 180 -12.83 9.64 -2.17
CA GLY A 180 -13.44 8.64 -3.03
C GLY A 180 -12.42 7.95 -3.94
N VAL A 181 -11.54 8.72 -4.59
CA VAL A 181 -10.46 8.15 -5.44
C VAL A 181 -9.55 7.23 -4.64
N PHE A 182 -9.07 7.65 -3.46
CA PHE A 182 -8.25 6.80 -2.61
C PHE A 182 -8.98 5.54 -2.12
N ALA A 183 -10.28 5.65 -1.84
CA ALA A 183 -11.09 4.48 -1.51
C ALA A 183 -11.15 3.48 -2.68
N PHE A 184 -11.34 3.95 -3.92
CA PHE A 184 -11.32 3.07 -5.10
C PHE A 184 -9.93 2.50 -5.40
N LEU A 185 -8.85 3.27 -5.21
CA LEU A 185 -7.48 2.79 -5.41
C LEU A 185 -7.13 1.63 -4.47
N ARG A 186 -7.70 1.60 -3.27
CA ARG A 186 -7.56 0.47 -2.33
C ARG A 186 -8.10 -0.86 -2.90
N LEU A 187 -8.96 -0.83 -3.92
CA LEU A 187 -9.39 -2.04 -4.65
C LEU A 187 -8.19 -2.76 -5.30
N LEU A 188 -7.13 -2.04 -5.69
CA LEU A 188 -5.91 -2.64 -6.23
C LEU A 188 -5.24 -3.60 -5.24
N ASN A 189 -5.39 -3.35 -3.93
CA ASN A 189 -4.90 -4.25 -2.89
C ASN A 189 -5.70 -5.55 -2.79
N LEU A 190 -6.89 -5.63 -3.41
CA LEU A 190 -7.64 -6.87 -3.49
C LEU A 190 -7.16 -7.74 -4.64
N LEU A 191 -6.62 -7.13 -5.69
CA LEU A 191 -6.01 -7.86 -6.80
C LEU A 191 -4.80 -8.70 -6.32
N THR A 192 -4.17 -8.33 -5.20
CA THR A 192 -3.06 -9.10 -4.60
C THR A 192 -3.47 -10.49 -4.11
N ILE A 193 -4.75 -10.74 -3.91
CA ILE A 193 -5.28 -12.03 -3.42
C ILE A 193 -5.34 -13.06 -4.55
N ASP A 194 -5.59 -12.60 -5.77
CA ASP A 194 -5.69 -13.50 -6.91
C ASP A 194 -4.32 -14.10 -7.26
N ARG A 195 -4.34 -15.35 -7.73
CA ARG A 195 -3.12 -16.08 -8.05
C ARG A 195 -2.44 -15.57 -9.32
N LEU A 196 -3.20 -14.99 -10.25
CA LEU A 196 -2.67 -14.47 -11.51
C LEU A 196 -2.32 -12.99 -11.39
N LEU A 197 -3.22 -12.17 -10.85
CA LEU A 197 -3.05 -10.71 -10.76
C LEU A 197 -2.19 -10.29 -9.57
N GLY A 198 -2.08 -11.11 -8.53
CA GLY A 198 -1.42 -10.70 -7.30
C GLY A 198 0.09 -10.48 -7.40
N PRO A 199 0.84 -11.41 -8.03
CA PRO A 199 2.25 -11.20 -8.37
C PRO A 199 2.47 -9.87 -9.12
N MET A 200 1.68 -9.61 -10.17
CA MET A 200 1.78 -8.39 -11.01
C MET A 200 1.46 -7.10 -10.23
N ALA A 201 0.44 -7.13 -9.36
CA ALA A 201 0.10 -5.98 -8.53
C ALA A 201 1.19 -5.68 -7.49
N LEU A 202 1.85 -6.72 -6.97
CA LEU A 202 2.95 -6.58 -6.01
C LEU A 202 4.20 -6.01 -6.68
N SER A 203 4.55 -6.49 -7.88
CA SER A 203 5.68 -5.93 -8.62
C SER A 203 5.47 -4.46 -8.97
N MET A 204 4.26 -4.07 -9.38
CA MET A 204 3.89 -2.66 -9.58
C MET A 204 4.09 -1.83 -8.31
N ARG A 205 3.61 -2.31 -7.15
CA ARG A 205 3.76 -1.59 -5.87
C ARG A 205 5.23 -1.40 -5.48
N SER A 206 6.06 -2.42 -5.71
CA SER A 206 7.49 -2.37 -5.38
C SER A 206 8.26 -1.39 -6.27
N MET A 207 7.87 -1.24 -7.55
CA MET A 207 8.48 -0.29 -8.49
C MET A 207 8.20 1.19 -8.15
N ILE A 208 7.15 1.50 -7.37
CA ILE A 208 6.78 2.89 -7.00
C ILE A 208 7.96 3.62 -6.33
N LYS A 209 8.77 2.93 -5.53
CA LYS A 209 9.93 3.56 -4.86
C LYS A 209 10.99 4.04 -5.85
N ASP A 210 11.18 3.32 -6.95
CA ASP A 210 12.14 3.70 -7.98
C ASP A 210 11.58 4.82 -8.86
N ILE A 211 10.28 4.77 -9.15
CA ILE A 211 9.55 5.85 -9.83
C ILE A 211 9.64 7.16 -9.04
N ILE A 212 9.47 7.13 -7.71
CA ILE A 212 9.57 8.33 -6.86
C ILE A 212 10.97 8.96 -6.94
N LYS A 213 12.04 8.16 -6.90
CA LYS A 213 13.42 8.68 -7.05
C LYS A 213 13.61 9.38 -8.39
N PHE A 214 13.06 8.79 -9.45
CA PHE A 214 13.10 9.37 -10.78
C PHE A 214 12.27 10.67 -10.89
N LEU A 215 11.07 10.70 -10.30
CA LEU A 215 10.21 11.88 -10.27
C LEU A 215 10.88 13.09 -9.60
N VAL A 216 11.79 12.87 -8.64
CA VAL A 216 12.58 13.96 -8.05
C VAL A 216 13.50 14.61 -9.09
N ILE A 217 14.19 13.82 -9.92
CA ILE A 217 15.04 14.34 -11.00
C ILE A 217 14.19 15.09 -12.03
N PHE A 218 13.04 14.52 -12.40
CA PHE A 218 12.08 15.15 -13.29
C PHE A 218 11.58 16.50 -12.75
N ALA A 219 11.20 16.56 -11.46
CA ALA A 219 10.72 17.78 -10.83
C ALA A 219 11.76 18.90 -10.83
N ILE A 220 13.05 18.59 -10.60
CA ILE A 220 14.14 19.58 -10.67
C ILE A 220 14.20 20.22 -12.06
N ILE A 221 14.07 19.40 -13.12
CA ILE A 221 14.12 19.87 -14.50
C ILE A 221 12.89 20.73 -14.82
N VAL A 222 11.67 20.30 -14.46
CA VAL A 222 10.45 21.09 -14.68
C VAL A 222 10.51 22.43 -13.95
N ILE A 223 11.01 22.46 -12.71
CA ILE A 223 11.18 23.70 -11.94
C ILE A 223 12.17 24.65 -12.62
N ALA A 224 13.31 24.14 -13.12
CA ALA A 224 14.31 24.94 -13.82
C ALA A 224 13.74 25.56 -15.10
N PHE A 225 13.09 24.76 -15.96
CA PHE A 225 12.48 25.26 -17.20
C PHE A 225 11.28 26.17 -16.94
N SER A 226 10.48 25.90 -15.90
CA SER A 226 9.37 26.78 -15.48
C SER A 226 9.89 28.16 -15.09
N SER A 227 10.97 28.21 -14.31
CA SER A 227 11.59 29.48 -13.92
C SER A 227 12.15 30.24 -15.11
N ALA A 228 12.79 29.55 -16.06
CA ALA A 228 13.36 30.17 -17.26
C ALA A 228 12.28 30.75 -18.19
N LEU A 229 11.17 30.03 -18.41
CA LEU A 229 10.07 30.51 -19.24
C LEU A 229 9.29 31.63 -18.56
N ASN A 230 9.09 31.55 -17.24
CA ASN A 230 8.48 32.63 -16.47
C ASN A 230 9.31 33.93 -16.54
N GLU A 231 10.64 33.84 -16.45
CA GLU A 231 11.51 35.02 -16.60
C GLU A 231 11.38 35.65 -18.00
N LEU A 232 11.21 34.82 -19.04
CA LEU A 232 11.10 35.28 -20.42
C LEU A 232 9.73 35.87 -20.76
N TYR A 233 8.65 35.25 -20.28
CA TYR A 233 7.26 35.58 -20.66
C TYR A 233 6.46 36.34 -19.57
N GLY A 234 6.97 36.44 -18.34
CA GLY A 234 6.29 37.08 -17.21
C GLY A 234 5.91 38.54 -17.49
N PHE A 235 6.81 39.31 -18.09
CA PHE A 235 6.54 40.71 -18.47
C PHE A 235 5.47 40.86 -19.56
N TYR A 236 5.39 39.92 -20.51
CA TYR A 236 4.36 39.94 -21.55
C TYR A 236 2.99 39.64 -20.96
N GLY A 237 2.90 38.68 -20.04
CA GLY A 237 1.67 38.42 -19.29
C GLY A 237 1.22 39.61 -18.45
N GLY A 238 2.13 40.23 -17.72
CA GLY A 238 1.85 41.43 -16.93
C GLY A 238 1.37 42.61 -17.78
N ALA A 239 2.00 42.84 -18.94
CA ALA A 239 1.61 43.90 -19.86
C ALA A 239 0.20 43.67 -20.44
N VAL A 240 -0.13 42.44 -20.85
CA VAL A 240 -1.48 42.10 -21.33
C VAL A 240 -2.52 42.32 -20.22
N LYS A 241 -2.21 41.89 -18.99
CA LYS A 241 -3.11 42.06 -17.84
C LYS A 241 -3.39 43.53 -17.51
N GLU A 242 -2.37 44.38 -17.55
CA GLU A 242 -2.53 45.82 -17.31
C GLU A 242 -3.39 46.48 -18.40
N MET A 243 -3.18 46.12 -19.68
CA MET A 243 -3.99 46.61 -20.79
C MET A 243 -5.46 46.18 -20.68
N CYS A 244 -5.71 44.90 -20.36
CA CYS A 244 -7.06 44.38 -20.19
C CYS A 244 -7.78 44.95 -18.95
N SER A 245 -7.04 45.43 -17.94
CA SER A 245 -7.62 46.06 -16.76
C SER A 245 -8.03 47.52 -16.97
N GLN A 246 -7.53 48.20 -18.01
CA GLN A 246 -7.79 49.63 -18.23
C GLN A 246 -9.10 49.90 -19.01
N SER A 247 -9.60 48.93 -19.77
CA SER A 247 -10.81 49.10 -20.58
C SER A 247 -11.54 47.77 -20.75
N ASP A 248 -12.85 47.76 -20.49
CA ASP A 248 -13.72 46.58 -20.64
C ASP A 248 -13.80 46.08 -22.10
N ASN A 249 -13.42 46.92 -23.06
CA ASN A 249 -13.36 46.58 -24.50
C ASN A 249 -11.92 46.45 -25.02
N ALA A 250 -10.92 46.31 -24.14
CA ALA A 250 -9.54 46.11 -24.56
C ALA A 250 -9.39 44.76 -25.28
N THR A 251 -8.86 44.79 -26.49
CA THR A 251 -8.36 43.60 -27.17
C THR A 251 -6.90 43.41 -26.83
N SER A 252 -6.49 42.16 -26.62
CA SER A 252 -5.09 41.84 -26.44
C SER A 252 -4.30 42.16 -27.71
N PRO A 253 -3.04 42.61 -27.60
CA PRO A 253 -2.19 42.85 -28.77
C PRO A 253 -1.70 41.55 -29.42
N LEU A 254 -1.81 40.41 -28.73
CA LEU A 254 -1.30 39.10 -29.16
C LEU A 254 -2.39 38.27 -29.85
N VAL A 255 -2.01 37.49 -30.85
CA VAL A 255 -2.95 36.63 -31.61
C VAL A 255 -3.54 35.51 -30.76
N HIS A 256 -2.72 34.84 -29.95
CA HIS A 256 -3.09 33.60 -29.24
C HIS A 256 -3.36 33.78 -27.73
N THR A 257 -3.18 35.00 -27.20
CA THR A 257 -3.47 35.34 -25.80
C THR A 257 -4.60 36.34 -25.81
N THR A 258 -5.74 36.05 -25.18
CA THR A 258 -6.86 37.01 -25.05
C THR A 258 -6.92 37.59 -23.64
N CYS A 259 -7.73 38.62 -23.43
CA CYS A 259 -7.98 39.12 -22.07
C CYS A 259 -8.69 38.10 -21.18
N GLU A 260 -9.32 37.07 -21.76
CA GLU A 260 -9.95 35.96 -21.05
C GLU A 260 -8.96 34.81 -20.80
N THR A 261 -8.05 34.57 -21.74
CA THR A 261 -6.98 33.56 -21.62
C THR A 261 -5.66 34.24 -21.29
N GLU A 262 -5.37 34.40 -19.98
CA GLU A 262 -4.07 34.89 -19.51
C GLU A 262 -2.92 34.09 -20.15
N ASN A 263 -1.78 34.74 -20.40
CA ASN A 263 -0.61 34.05 -20.94
C ASN A 263 -0.19 32.93 -19.96
N ALA A 264 -0.09 31.71 -20.48
CA ALA A 264 0.12 30.51 -19.70
C ALA A 264 1.47 30.49 -18.96
N PHE A 265 2.45 31.26 -19.46
CA PHE A 265 3.80 31.40 -18.87
C PHE A 265 3.99 32.70 -18.07
N SER A 266 2.91 33.42 -17.76
CA SER A 266 2.96 34.71 -17.04
C SER A 266 3.36 34.58 -15.57
N ASN A 267 3.05 33.45 -14.94
CA ASN A 267 3.29 33.17 -13.55
C ASN A 267 4.06 31.87 -13.39
N TYR A 268 4.95 31.79 -12.40
CA TYR A 268 5.74 30.57 -12.13
C TYR A 268 4.86 29.32 -11.93
N GLY A 269 3.72 29.46 -11.24
CA GLY A 269 2.78 28.36 -11.05
C GLY A 269 2.07 27.93 -12.34
N GLY A 270 1.72 28.89 -13.21
CA GLY A 270 1.17 28.63 -14.53
C GLY A 270 2.17 27.92 -15.43
N SER A 271 3.38 28.46 -15.53
CA SER A 271 4.50 27.86 -16.26
C SER A 271 4.80 26.42 -15.83
N PHE A 272 4.75 26.15 -14.51
CA PHE A 272 4.93 24.79 -13.99
C PHE A 272 3.81 23.84 -14.44
N ALA A 273 2.55 24.28 -14.36
CA ALA A 273 1.39 23.48 -14.76
C ALA A 273 1.38 23.22 -16.27
N GLU A 274 1.71 24.22 -17.08
CA GLU A 274 1.78 24.09 -18.54
C GLU A 274 2.87 23.12 -18.98
N LEU A 275 4.07 23.20 -18.39
CA LEU A 275 5.14 22.25 -18.69
C LEU A 275 4.77 20.82 -18.27
N PHE A 276 3.99 20.66 -17.19
CA PHE A 276 3.46 19.35 -16.81
C PHE A 276 2.47 18.83 -17.85
N TRP A 277 1.49 19.62 -18.27
CA TRP A 277 0.51 19.21 -19.30
C TRP A 277 1.14 19.00 -20.68
N ALA A 278 2.22 19.71 -20.98
CA ALA A 278 3.03 19.53 -22.18
C ALA A 278 3.61 18.11 -22.30
N LEU A 279 3.90 17.42 -21.19
CA LEU A 279 4.35 16.03 -21.20
C LEU A 279 3.32 15.09 -21.87
N PHE A 280 2.03 15.41 -21.72
CA PHE A 280 0.91 14.65 -22.29
C PHE A 280 0.44 15.21 -23.64
N GLY A 281 1.14 16.22 -24.19
CA GLY A 281 0.76 16.89 -25.43
C GLY A 281 -0.39 17.90 -25.30
N LEU A 282 -0.76 18.28 -24.07
CA LEU A 282 -1.85 19.24 -23.78
C LEU A 282 -1.35 20.66 -23.46
N GLY A 283 -0.06 20.94 -23.63
CA GLY A 283 0.52 22.25 -23.31
C GLY A 283 0.12 23.34 -24.30
N ALA A 284 -0.11 24.56 -23.79
CA ALA A 284 -0.52 25.72 -24.57
C ALA A 284 0.66 26.36 -25.35
N LYS A 285 1.30 25.60 -26.25
CA LYS A 285 2.45 26.08 -27.06
C LYS A 285 2.14 27.36 -27.84
N ASP A 286 0.87 27.58 -28.20
CA ASP A 286 0.44 28.71 -29.02
C ASP A 286 0.59 30.04 -28.26
N THR A 287 0.64 30.00 -26.92
CA THR A 287 0.89 31.20 -26.06
C THR A 287 2.35 31.67 -26.08
N LEU A 288 3.27 30.87 -26.64
CA LEU A 288 4.67 31.27 -26.86
C LEU A 288 4.83 32.19 -28.07
N ASP A 289 3.84 32.19 -28.97
CA ASP A 289 3.84 33.06 -30.14
C ASP A 289 3.51 34.50 -29.73
N LEU A 290 4.45 35.41 -30.01
CA LEU A 290 4.33 36.84 -29.72
C LEU A 290 3.95 37.64 -30.97
N SER A 291 3.37 36.98 -31.96
CA SER A 291 2.78 37.62 -33.14
C SER A 291 1.67 38.58 -32.73
N ILE A 292 1.66 39.74 -33.40
CA ILE A 292 0.73 40.82 -33.09
C ILE A 292 -0.50 40.69 -33.96
N SER A 293 -1.68 40.75 -33.34
CA SER A 293 -2.94 40.76 -34.07
C SER A 293 -3.14 42.09 -34.78
N GLU A 294 -3.55 42.07 -36.06
CA GLU A 294 -3.90 43.29 -36.81
C GLU A 294 -5.00 44.09 -36.09
N ALA A 295 -5.92 43.41 -35.39
CA ALA A 295 -6.96 44.04 -34.58
C ALA A 295 -6.43 44.65 -33.27
N GLY A 296 -5.31 44.15 -32.77
CA GLY A 296 -4.64 44.64 -31.55
C GLY A 296 -3.65 45.78 -31.80
N ASN A 297 -3.35 46.11 -33.07
CA ASN A 297 -2.37 47.14 -33.43
C ASN A 297 -2.88 48.13 -34.51
N PRO A 298 -3.99 48.86 -34.25
CA PRO A 298 -4.59 49.76 -35.25
C PRO A 298 -3.67 50.91 -35.68
N ASN A 299 -2.68 51.27 -34.85
CA ASN A 299 -1.77 52.40 -35.08
C ASN A 299 -0.33 51.97 -35.45
N GLY A 300 -0.06 50.66 -35.55
CA GLY A 300 1.30 50.16 -35.82
C GLY A 300 2.32 50.44 -34.72
N LEU A 301 1.88 50.71 -33.49
CA LEU A 301 2.73 51.10 -32.37
C LEU A 301 3.46 49.91 -31.74
N TYR A 302 2.79 48.76 -31.70
CA TYR A 302 3.34 47.54 -31.10
C TYR A 302 4.31 46.85 -32.06
N LYS A 303 5.42 46.32 -31.52
CA LYS A 303 6.48 45.68 -32.29
C LYS A 303 6.59 44.20 -31.95
N GLU A 304 6.76 43.38 -32.97
CA GLU A 304 6.95 41.94 -32.79
C GLU A 304 8.32 41.65 -32.19
N HIS A 305 8.34 40.93 -31.07
CA HIS A 305 9.56 40.54 -30.38
C HIS A 305 9.99 39.13 -30.81
N THR A 306 10.49 39.03 -32.04
CA THR A 306 10.88 37.75 -32.67
C THR A 306 12.00 37.03 -31.93
N LEU A 307 12.96 37.76 -31.33
CA LEU A 307 14.05 37.14 -30.55
C LEU A 307 13.51 36.37 -29.34
N THR A 308 12.64 37.01 -28.55
CA THR A 308 12.00 36.38 -27.37
C THR A 308 11.20 35.16 -27.79
N MET A 309 10.43 35.28 -28.88
CA MET A 309 9.65 34.17 -29.44
C MET A 309 10.53 32.96 -29.80
N TYR A 310 11.61 33.17 -30.56
CA TYR A 310 12.49 32.05 -30.95
C TYR A 310 13.23 31.44 -29.75
N VAL A 311 13.67 32.25 -28.79
CA VAL A 311 14.30 31.75 -27.56
C VAL A 311 13.32 30.94 -26.73
N GLY A 312 12.08 31.41 -26.56
CA GLY A 312 11.04 30.71 -25.83
C GLY A 312 10.62 29.40 -26.49
N LEU A 313 10.42 29.42 -27.80
CA LEU A 313 10.13 28.21 -28.59
C LEU A 313 11.28 27.19 -28.51
N SER A 314 12.53 27.68 -28.52
CA SER A 314 13.73 26.83 -28.39
C SER A 314 13.85 26.23 -27.00
N LEU A 315 13.59 27.00 -25.93
CA LEU A 315 13.59 26.51 -24.55
C LEU A 315 12.51 25.46 -24.32
N TYR A 316 11.30 25.71 -24.83
CA TYR A 316 10.19 24.75 -24.76
C TYR A 316 10.48 23.47 -25.57
N GLY A 317 11.04 23.61 -26.77
CA GLY A 317 11.48 22.47 -27.59
C GLY A 317 12.57 21.65 -26.90
N LEU A 318 13.57 22.31 -26.30
CA LEU A 318 14.63 21.66 -25.53
C LEU A 318 14.05 20.92 -24.32
N TYR A 319 13.10 21.53 -23.60
CA TYR A 319 12.38 20.88 -22.52
C TYR A 319 11.71 19.59 -23.00
N LEU A 320 10.97 19.61 -24.11
CA LEU A 320 10.31 18.41 -24.64
C LEU A 320 11.31 17.31 -25.02
N VAL A 321 12.46 17.66 -25.63
CA VAL A 321 13.50 16.69 -25.94
C VAL A 321 14.05 16.06 -24.65
N VAL A 322 14.38 16.87 -23.64
CA VAL A 322 14.91 16.37 -22.36
C VAL A 322 13.85 15.53 -21.63
N ALA A 323 12.63 16.04 -21.47
CA ALA A 323 11.57 15.42 -20.68
C ALA A 323 10.95 14.19 -21.36
N VAL A 324 10.59 14.28 -22.63
CA VAL A 324 9.91 13.19 -23.35
C VAL A 324 10.91 12.24 -23.97
N VAL A 325 11.96 12.72 -24.64
CA VAL A 325 12.86 11.81 -25.37
C VAL A 325 13.92 11.21 -24.45
N VAL A 326 14.52 11.98 -23.56
CA VAL A 326 15.59 11.45 -22.69
C VAL A 326 15.01 10.83 -21.43
N LEU A 327 14.29 11.62 -20.63
CA LEU A 327 13.82 11.20 -19.31
C LEU A 327 12.80 10.06 -19.38
N LEU A 328 11.79 10.14 -20.23
CA LEU A 328 10.79 9.06 -20.37
C LEU A 328 11.45 7.73 -20.79
N ASN A 329 12.37 7.76 -21.76
CA ASN A 329 13.10 6.56 -22.19
C ASN A 329 14.00 5.99 -21.09
N MET A 330 14.64 6.86 -20.29
CA MET A 330 15.40 6.43 -19.12
C MET A 330 14.50 5.84 -18.02
N LEU A 331 13.31 6.38 -17.81
CA LEU A 331 12.32 5.82 -16.87
C LEU A 331 11.87 4.43 -17.31
N ILE A 332 11.57 4.24 -18.59
CA ILE A 332 11.20 2.91 -19.13
C ILE A 332 12.36 1.92 -18.91
N ALA A 333 13.60 2.31 -19.21
CA ALA A 333 14.76 1.46 -19.02
C ALA A 333 14.97 1.09 -17.53
N MET A 334 14.84 2.06 -16.63
CA MET A 334 14.95 1.83 -15.19
C MET A 334 13.83 0.91 -14.66
N MET A 335 12.58 1.18 -15.06
CA MET A 335 11.45 0.33 -14.68
C MET A 335 11.58 -1.10 -15.23
N SER A 336 12.10 -1.28 -16.44
CA SER A 336 12.34 -2.60 -17.00
C SER A 336 13.35 -3.39 -16.16
N ASN A 337 14.47 -2.77 -15.79
CA ASN A 337 15.49 -3.41 -14.95
C ASN A 337 14.96 -3.72 -13.55
N SER A 338 14.25 -2.77 -12.92
CA SER A 338 13.62 -3.00 -11.61
C SER A 338 12.55 -4.09 -11.67
N TYR A 339 11.75 -4.14 -12.74
CA TYR A 339 10.72 -5.16 -12.94
C TYR A 339 11.33 -6.57 -12.99
N GLN A 340 12.38 -6.76 -13.80
CA GLN A 340 13.04 -8.07 -13.91
C GLN A 340 13.61 -8.53 -12.56
N ALA A 341 14.25 -7.63 -11.82
CA ALA A 341 14.79 -7.95 -10.49
C ALA A 341 13.71 -8.36 -9.47
N ILE A 342 12.49 -7.82 -9.60
CA ILE A 342 11.36 -8.17 -8.72
C ILE A 342 10.70 -9.49 -9.17
N VAL A 343 10.57 -9.72 -10.48
CA VAL A 343 9.96 -10.94 -11.04
C VAL A 343 10.70 -12.21 -10.56
N ASP A 344 12.02 -12.16 -10.44
CA ASP A 344 12.83 -13.31 -10.00
C ASP A 344 12.43 -13.84 -8.60
N ASN A 345 11.95 -12.97 -7.71
CA ASN A 345 11.52 -13.32 -6.36
C ASN A 345 9.99 -13.31 -6.15
N GLU A 346 9.22 -12.98 -7.19
CA GLU A 346 7.81 -12.60 -7.13
C GLU A 346 6.93 -13.65 -6.46
N THR A 347 7.16 -14.94 -6.76
CA THR A 347 6.35 -16.03 -6.16
C THR A 347 6.57 -16.18 -4.67
N THR A 348 7.78 -15.86 -4.18
CA THR A 348 8.11 -15.92 -2.75
C THR A 348 7.56 -14.70 -2.02
N GLU A 349 7.69 -13.52 -2.60
CA GLU A 349 7.14 -12.27 -2.05
C GLU A 349 5.61 -12.31 -2.01
N TRP A 350 4.96 -12.74 -3.09
CA TRP A 350 3.49 -12.89 -3.12
C TRP A 350 3.00 -13.89 -2.08
N ARG A 351 3.69 -15.04 -1.90
CA ARG A 351 3.35 -16.00 -0.84
C ARG A 351 3.58 -15.44 0.56
N PHE A 352 4.62 -14.63 0.74
CA PHE A 352 4.91 -13.96 2.00
C PHE A 352 3.80 -12.97 2.36
N GLU A 353 3.44 -12.08 1.43
CA GLU A 353 2.36 -11.10 1.63
C GLU A 353 1.00 -11.79 1.82
N GLY A 354 0.69 -12.81 1.02
CA GLY A 354 -0.51 -13.63 1.22
C GLY A 354 -0.55 -14.31 2.59
N THR A 355 0.60 -14.81 3.07
CA THR A 355 0.70 -15.43 4.41
C THR A 355 0.52 -14.39 5.52
N LYS A 356 1.09 -13.20 5.36
CA LYS A 356 0.96 -12.09 6.31
C LYS A 356 -0.49 -11.64 6.45
N LEU A 357 -1.19 -11.48 5.32
CA LEU A 357 -2.62 -11.22 5.28
C LEU A 357 -3.39 -12.32 6.02
N MET A 358 -3.11 -13.60 5.70
CA MET A 358 -3.79 -14.72 6.36
C MET A 358 -3.55 -14.75 7.87
N LEU A 359 -2.32 -14.49 8.31
CA LEU A 359 -1.93 -14.47 9.73
C LEU A 359 -2.64 -13.36 10.51
N ARG A 360 -2.96 -12.22 9.89
CA ARG A 360 -3.73 -11.14 10.51
C ARG A 360 -5.10 -11.66 10.97
N TYR A 361 -5.85 -12.30 10.08
CA TYR A 361 -7.16 -12.88 10.40
C TYR A 361 -7.11 -14.15 11.27
N ILE A 362 -6.01 -14.90 11.23
CA ILE A 362 -5.83 -16.06 12.13
C ILE A 362 -5.57 -15.60 13.57
N ARG A 363 -4.87 -14.47 13.76
CA ARG A 363 -4.50 -13.96 15.09
C ARG A 363 -5.53 -13.00 15.69
N ASP A 364 -6.28 -12.27 14.87
CA ASP A 364 -7.25 -11.32 15.36
C ASP A 364 -8.59 -11.98 15.70
N ASP A 365 -9.01 -11.88 16.97
CA ASP A 365 -10.32 -12.32 17.47
C ASP A 365 -11.50 -11.49 16.94
N MET A 366 -11.26 -10.58 15.99
CA MET A 366 -12.28 -9.69 15.43
C MET A 366 -12.92 -10.35 14.22
N THR A 367 -14.11 -10.87 14.45
CA THR A 367 -14.91 -11.60 13.47
C THR A 367 -16.00 -10.74 12.84
N LEU A 368 -16.12 -9.47 13.24
CA LEU A 368 -17.19 -8.57 12.81
C LEU A 368 -16.61 -7.51 11.87
N PRO A 369 -17.10 -7.42 10.61
CA PRO A 369 -16.67 -6.37 9.68
C PRO A 369 -17.18 -5.00 10.14
N VAL A 370 -16.51 -3.94 9.67
CA VAL A 370 -17.09 -2.58 9.63
C VAL A 370 -18.48 -2.64 8.95
N PRO A 371 -19.52 -1.91 9.38
CA PRO A 371 -19.61 -0.99 10.52
C PRO A 371 -20.00 -1.70 11.84
N PHE A 372 -20.38 -2.97 11.79
CA PHE A 372 -20.88 -3.75 12.94
C PHE A 372 -19.86 -3.90 14.07
N ASN A 373 -18.58 -3.66 13.77
CA ASN A 373 -17.50 -3.59 14.73
C ASN A 373 -17.70 -2.54 15.86
N ILE A 374 -18.52 -1.50 15.66
CA ILE A 374 -18.77 -0.46 16.68
C ILE A 374 -19.51 -1.03 17.90
N ILE A 375 -20.33 -2.06 17.72
CA ILE A 375 -21.14 -2.63 18.79
C ILE A 375 -20.26 -3.57 19.64
N PRO A 376 -19.97 -3.24 20.92
CA PRO A 376 -19.14 -4.08 21.76
C PRO A 376 -19.83 -5.44 21.96
N THR A 377 -19.10 -6.53 21.68
CA THR A 377 -19.66 -7.88 21.82
C THR A 377 -19.95 -8.16 23.31
N PRO A 378 -21.09 -8.78 23.67
CA PRO A 378 -21.42 -9.12 25.06
C PRO A 378 -20.35 -9.96 25.77
N LYS A 379 -19.59 -10.77 25.00
CA LYS A 379 -18.42 -11.52 25.49
C LYS A 379 -17.30 -10.63 26.03
N PHE A 380 -17.07 -9.45 25.43
CA PHE A 380 -16.04 -8.52 25.86
C PHE A 380 -16.37 -7.94 27.25
N ILE A 381 -17.62 -7.54 27.45
CA ILE A 381 -18.13 -7.00 28.72
C ILE A 381 -18.06 -8.08 29.81
N TYR A 382 -18.53 -9.30 29.53
CA TYR A 382 -18.52 -10.40 30.50
C TYR A 382 -17.08 -10.83 30.89
N ASN A 383 -16.18 -11.01 29.93
CA ASN A 383 -14.82 -11.48 30.23
C ASN A 383 -13.91 -10.41 30.87
N LYS A 384 -14.00 -9.13 30.47
CA LYS A 384 -13.13 -8.09 31.03
C LYS A 384 -13.64 -7.50 32.33
N VAL A 385 -14.95 -7.32 32.49
CA VAL A 385 -15.54 -6.59 33.63
C VAL A 385 -15.98 -7.57 34.73
N ILE A 386 -16.79 -8.58 34.37
CA ILE A 386 -17.40 -9.50 35.35
C ILE A 386 -16.43 -10.61 35.79
N LYS A 387 -15.72 -11.25 34.84
CA LYS A 387 -14.77 -12.34 35.16
C LYS A 387 -13.56 -11.86 35.96
N LYS A 388 -13.10 -10.62 35.73
CA LYS A 388 -11.94 -10.03 36.42
C LYS A 388 -12.27 -9.47 37.81
N CYS A 389 -13.48 -8.94 38.02
CA CYS A 389 -13.91 -8.46 39.34
C CYS A 389 -14.43 -9.58 40.25
N CYS A 390 -15.19 -10.57 39.74
CA CYS A 390 -15.87 -11.55 40.59
C CYS A 390 -15.20 -12.95 40.66
N PHE A 391 -14.28 -13.30 39.75
CA PHE A 391 -13.69 -14.67 39.68
C PHE A 391 -12.16 -14.68 39.66
N ARG A 392 -11.52 -13.87 40.51
CA ARG A 392 -10.06 -13.68 40.56
C ARG A 392 -9.27 -15.00 40.73
N GLN A 393 -9.78 -15.93 41.54
CA GLN A 393 -9.11 -17.22 41.81
C GLN A 393 -9.16 -18.19 40.61
N ARG A 394 -10.23 -18.14 39.82
CA ARG A 394 -10.38 -18.93 38.59
C ARG A 394 -9.47 -18.42 37.48
N VAL A 395 -9.26 -17.10 37.42
CA VAL A 395 -8.32 -16.45 36.49
C VAL A 395 -6.87 -16.88 36.80
N GLN A 396 -6.50 -16.97 38.09
CA GLN A 396 -5.16 -17.42 38.48
C GLN A 396 -4.89 -18.87 38.08
N CYS A 397 -5.83 -19.79 38.31
CA CYS A 397 -5.69 -21.19 37.89
C CYS A 397 -5.62 -21.35 36.36
N GLU A 398 -6.34 -20.52 35.59
CA GLU A 398 -6.22 -20.48 34.12
C GLU A 398 -4.82 -20.01 33.67
N LEU A 399 -4.21 -19.05 34.38
CA LEU A 399 -2.84 -18.58 34.10
C LEU A 399 -1.81 -19.67 34.37
N ASP A 400 -1.88 -20.31 35.53
CA ASP A 400 -0.94 -21.38 35.91
C ASP A 400 -1.02 -22.57 34.93
N ASN A 401 -2.22 -22.96 34.50
CA ASN A 401 -2.40 -24.00 33.48
C ASN A 401 -1.80 -23.59 32.12
N LYS A 402 -1.89 -22.30 31.76
CA LYS A 402 -1.31 -21.76 30.53
C LYS A 402 0.21 -21.76 30.58
N GLU A 403 0.80 -21.47 31.75
CA GLU A 403 2.24 -21.56 31.97
C GLU A 403 2.75 -22.99 31.88
N ARG A 404 2.04 -23.96 32.48
CA ARG A 404 2.37 -25.39 32.36
C ARG A 404 2.31 -25.88 30.91
N ALA A 405 1.27 -25.51 30.17
CA ALA A 405 1.14 -25.86 28.76
C ALA A 405 2.26 -25.22 27.90
N LYS A 406 2.67 -23.99 28.23
CA LYS A 406 3.80 -23.33 27.57
C LYS A 406 5.11 -24.07 27.84
N ALA A 407 5.38 -24.44 29.10
CA ALA A 407 6.58 -25.19 29.47
C ALA A 407 6.67 -26.57 28.78
N GLU A 408 5.54 -27.27 28.65
CA GLU A 408 5.48 -28.54 27.92
C GLU A 408 5.74 -28.34 26.42
N ASN A 409 5.13 -27.32 25.81
CA ASN A 409 5.38 -26.99 24.41
C ASN A 409 6.83 -26.58 24.15
N ASP A 410 7.46 -25.84 25.08
CA ASP A 410 8.87 -25.46 24.99
C ASP A 410 9.79 -26.69 25.06
N ARG A 411 9.44 -27.70 25.86
CA ARG A 411 10.17 -28.98 25.90
C ARG A 411 10.06 -29.72 24.56
N ARG A 412 8.84 -29.88 24.04
CA ARG A 412 8.60 -30.51 22.72
C ARG A 412 9.31 -29.75 21.59
N TYR A 413 9.31 -28.41 21.65
CA TYR A 413 10.00 -27.57 20.68
C TYR A 413 11.50 -27.83 20.69
N LYS A 414 12.14 -27.90 21.86
CA LYS A 414 13.58 -28.23 21.99
C LYS A 414 13.91 -29.63 21.45
N GLU A 415 13.04 -30.62 21.69
CA GLU A 415 13.19 -31.96 21.15
C GLU A 415 13.13 -31.97 19.61
N VAL A 416 12.16 -31.26 19.02
CA VAL A 416 12.02 -31.15 17.56
C VAL A 416 13.18 -30.36 16.96
N LEU A 417 13.60 -29.26 17.60
CA LEU A 417 14.71 -28.43 17.16
C LEU A 417 16.02 -29.23 17.16
N SER A 418 16.31 -30.01 18.19
CA SER A 418 17.53 -30.83 18.24
C SER A 418 17.56 -31.88 17.11
N ARG A 419 16.41 -32.50 16.80
CA ARG A 419 16.28 -33.42 15.65
C ARG A 419 16.48 -32.71 14.31
N LEU A 420 15.92 -31.52 14.14
CA LEU A 420 16.07 -30.71 12.93
C LEU A 420 17.52 -30.25 12.73
N VAL A 421 18.17 -29.73 13.77
CA VAL A 421 19.57 -29.30 13.73
C VAL A 421 20.47 -30.49 13.37
N ARG A 422 20.27 -31.64 14.00
CA ARG A 422 21.03 -32.86 13.66
C ARG A 422 20.83 -33.26 12.20
N ARG A 423 19.59 -33.24 11.69
CA ARG A 423 19.30 -33.54 10.28
C ARG A 423 19.94 -32.53 9.34
N TYR A 424 19.87 -31.24 9.65
CA TYR A 424 20.46 -30.18 8.86
C TYR A 424 21.98 -30.31 8.76
N ILE A 425 22.66 -30.54 9.90
CA ILE A 425 24.12 -30.74 9.92
C ILE A 425 24.52 -31.97 9.09
N LEU A 426 23.77 -33.08 9.20
CA LEU A 426 24.04 -34.28 8.42
C LEU A 426 23.87 -34.05 6.91
N VAL A 427 22.82 -33.33 6.50
CA VAL A 427 22.57 -33.00 5.08
C VAL A 427 23.66 -32.05 4.55
N ARG A 428 23.96 -30.98 5.28
CA ARG A 428 24.99 -30.00 4.89
C ARG A 428 26.39 -30.62 4.88
N GLY A 429 26.66 -31.53 5.81
CA GLY A 429 27.88 -32.34 5.81
C GLY A 429 27.98 -33.17 4.53
N ARG A 430 26.90 -33.87 4.14
CA ARG A 430 26.85 -34.64 2.90
C ARG A 430 27.05 -33.77 1.65
N GLU A 431 26.46 -32.58 1.60
CA GLU A 431 26.66 -31.64 0.48
C GLU A 431 28.12 -31.20 0.35
N LYS A 432 28.81 -30.92 1.47
CA LYS A 432 30.25 -30.63 1.47
C LYS A 432 31.12 -31.80 1.02
N PHE A 433 30.70 -33.04 1.30
CA PHE A 433 31.40 -34.25 0.82
C PHE A 433 31.05 -34.61 -0.65
N VAL A 434 30.06 -33.95 -1.26
CA VAL A 434 29.61 -34.16 -2.64
C VAL A 434 30.20 -33.12 -3.61
N GLU A 435 30.86 -32.06 -3.12
CA GLU A 435 31.80 -31.29 -3.95
C GLU A 435 32.91 -32.24 -4.45
N PRO A 436 33.22 -32.25 -5.76
CA PRO A 436 33.87 -33.39 -6.38
C PRO A 436 35.30 -33.55 -5.89
N ILE A 437 35.58 -34.73 -5.33
CA ILE A 437 36.92 -35.29 -5.02
C ILE A 437 37.84 -35.37 -6.27
N PHE A 438 37.38 -34.91 -7.44
CA PHE A 438 38.06 -35.04 -8.74
C PHE A 438 38.94 -33.85 -9.16
N SER A 439 39.38 -32.98 -8.24
CA SER A 439 40.39 -31.96 -8.56
C SER A 439 41.84 -32.33 -8.16
N ASP A 440 42.06 -33.36 -7.34
CA ASP A 440 43.41 -33.70 -6.85
C ASP A 440 44.11 -34.86 -7.58
N VAL A 441 43.53 -35.43 -8.63
CA VAL A 441 44.16 -36.52 -9.42
C VAL A 441 44.61 -36.01 -10.80
N THR A 442 45.30 -34.87 -10.88
CA THR A 442 46.08 -34.50 -12.07
C THR A 442 47.28 -33.60 -11.76
N SER A 443 48.24 -34.06 -10.95
CA SER A 443 49.65 -33.63 -11.14
C SER A 443 50.66 -34.50 -10.40
N ARG A 444 51.38 -35.32 -11.18
CA ARG A 444 52.82 -35.65 -11.10
C ARG A 444 53.43 -36.01 -9.74
N GLY A 445 53.88 -37.27 -9.64
CA GLY A 445 54.89 -37.72 -8.68
C GLY A 445 55.28 -39.20 -8.84
N THR A 446 56.05 -39.50 -9.90
CA THR A 446 57.04 -40.59 -10.01
C THR A 446 56.70 -41.99 -9.45
N VAL A 447 56.35 -42.91 -10.36
CA VAL A 447 56.58 -44.35 -10.17
C VAL A 447 57.93 -44.68 -10.80
N THR A 448 58.92 -45.04 -9.98
CA THR A 448 60.09 -45.82 -10.42
C THR A 448 59.99 -47.22 -9.83
N GLU A 449 60.02 -48.18 -10.75
CA GLU A 449 60.27 -49.62 -10.62
C GLU A 449 60.92 -50.10 -9.31
N SER A 450 60.32 -51.14 -8.71
CA SER A 450 60.93 -52.47 -8.65
C SER A 450 59.99 -53.45 -7.93
N ALA A 451 59.50 -54.47 -8.63
CA ALA A 451 59.02 -55.71 -8.02
C ALA A 451 60.22 -56.62 -7.71
N PRO A 452 60.10 -57.56 -6.76
CA PRO A 452 59.80 -58.92 -7.24
C PRO A 452 58.78 -59.71 -6.40
N GLN A 453 57.93 -60.42 -7.15
CA GLN A 453 57.48 -61.82 -6.99
C GLN A 453 57.50 -62.45 -5.57
N HIS A 454 56.35 -62.92 -5.06
CA HIS A 454 55.84 -64.29 -5.31
C HIS A 454 54.55 -64.59 -4.49
N ASN A 455 53.53 -65.05 -5.22
CA ASN A 455 52.46 -66.04 -4.95
C ASN A 455 51.93 -66.35 -3.52
N ALA A 456 50.60 -66.24 -3.45
CA ALA A 456 49.57 -66.92 -2.63
C ALA A 456 49.79 -68.45 -2.41
N PRO A 457 49.00 -69.21 -1.60
CA PRO A 457 47.58 -68.99 -1.25
C PRO A 457 47.03 -69.51 0.12
N ALA A 458 45.72 -69.28 0.30
CA ALA A 458 44.71 -70.13 0.95
C ALA A 458 44.71 -70.36 2.48
N ASP A 459 43.58 -70.05 3.12
CA ASP A 459 42.55 -71.01 3.56
C ASP A 459 41.87 -70.55 4.87
N GLY A 460 40.65 -71.05 5.11
CA GLY A 460 40.20 -71.34 6.47
C GLY A 460 39.20 -70.36 7.10
N THR A 461 37.94 -70.75 7.03
CA THR A 461 36.84 -70.40 7.95
C THR A 461 37.23 -70.55 9.42
N GLU A 462 36.88 -69.57 10.27
CA GLU A 462 36.43 -69.79 11.65
C GLU A 462 35.84 -68.51 12.29
N GLN A 463 34.60 -68.61 12.80
CA GLN A 463 34.04 -67.72 13.84
C GLN A 463 34.30 -68.37 15.20
N PRO A 464 34.55 -67.63 16.31
CA PRO A 464 33.46 -66.96 17.05
C PRO A 464 33.82 -65.67 17.84
N LYS A 465 32.77 -64.90 18.19
CA LYS A 465 32.71 -63.86 19.26
C LYS A 465 33.12 -64.47 20.63
N PRO A 466 33.47 -63.71 21.72
CA PRO A 466 32.95 -62.38 22.11
C PRO A 466 33.97 -61.42 22.78
N GLY A 467 33.59 -60.16 23.03
CA GLY A 467 34.40 -59.26 23.85
C GLY A 467 33.84 -57.84 24.00
N ASN A 468 33.45 -57.51 25.23
CA ASN A 468 32.87 -56.26 25.68
C ASN A 468 33.80 -55.04 25.56
N GLY A 469 33.19 -53.89 25.23
CA GLY A 469 33.32 -52.63 25.98
C GLY A 469 34.62 -51.84 25.89
N LYS A 470 34.52 -50.64 25.31
CA LYS A 470 34.98 -49.37 25.91
C LYS A 470 34.43 -48.19 25.11
N GLY A 471 33.73 -47.31 25.81
CA GLY A 471 33.14 -46.10 25.26
C GLY A 471 34.17 -45.02 24.97
N PHE A 472 33.82 -44.12 24.06
CA PHE A 472 34.44 -42.81 23.94
C PHE A 472 33.35 -41.73 24.05
N SER A 473 33.48 -40.94 25.11
CA SER A 473 32.72 -39.72 25.38
C SER A 473 33.48 -38.57 24.74
N ALA A 474 32.81 -37.72 23.96
CA ALA A 474 33.37 -36.48 23.44
C ALA A 474 32.57 -35.29 23.98
N GLN A 475 33.24 -34.47 24.80
CA GLN A 475 32.75 -33.21 25.35
C GLN A 475 32.57 -32.17 24.25
N ILE A 476 31.47 -31.42 24.32
CA ILE A 476 31.19 -30.26 23.45
C ILE A 476 31.59 -29.00 24.23
N VAL A 477 32.55 -28.25 23.70
CA VAL A 477 32.92 -26.91 24.17
C VAL A 477 31.94 -25.90 23.57
N VAL A 478 31.23 -25.18 24.44
CA VAL A 478 30.36 -24.06 24.08
C VAL A 478 31.21 -22.79 24.12
N ILE A 479 31.44 -22.16 22.97
CA ILE A 479 32.02 -20.82 22.89
C ILE A 479 30.86 -19.82 22.89
N GLY A 480 30.68 -19.12 24.01
CA GLY A 480 29.81 -17.96 24.10
C GLY A 480 30.56 -16.69 23.70
N ASN A 481 30.05 -15.95 22.73
CA ASN A 481 30.52 -14.61 22.43
C ASN A 481 29.93 -13.62 23.45
N GLN A 482 30.79 -13.08 24.31
CA GLN A 482 30.53 -11.88 25.10
C GLN A 482 30.74 -10.64 24.22
N ALA A 483 29.77 -9.74 24.26
CA ALA A 483 29.85 -8.40 23.70
C ALA A 483 30.77 -7.53 24.55
N ALA A 484 31.68 -6.81 23.91
CA ALA A 484 32.51 -5.79 24.54
C ALA A 484 31.69 -4.51 24.77
N VAL A 485 31.68 -4.06 26.02
CA VAL A 485 31.31 -2.71 26.46
C VAL A 485 32.62 -2.06 26.87
N ASP A 486 33.09 -1.11 26.06
CA ASP A 486 34.18 -0.21 26.44
C ASP A 486 33.56 1.06 27.03
N ASP A 487 33.76 1.26 28.33
CA ASP A 487 33.58 2.54 28.99
C ASP A 487 34.65 2.63 30.09
N SER A 488 35.71 3.39 29.82
CA SER A 488 36.63 3.84 30.85
C SER A 488 37.18 5.23 30.51
N THR A 489 36.61 6.22 31.18
CA THR A 489 37.33 7.46 31.54
C THR A 489 38.22 7.15 32.75
N PRO A 490 39.38 7.81 32.87
CA PRO A 490 39.43 8.95 33.79
C PRO A 490 40.34 10.12 33.34
N LEU A 491 40.07 11.26 33.99
CA LEU A 491 40.73 12.58 33.99
C LEU A 491 40.33 13.56 32.87
#